data_AF-A0A3M1R104-F1
#
_entry.id   AF-A0A3M1R104-F1
#
_cell.length_a   1.000
_cell.length_b   1.000
_cell.length_c   1.000
_cell.angle_alpha   90.00
_cell.angle_beta   90.00
_cell.angle_gamma   90.00
#
_symmetry.space_group_name_H-M   'P 1'
#
loop_
_entity.id
_entity.type
_entity.pdbx_description
1 polymer ?
#
loop_
_entity_poly.entity_id
_entity_poly.type
_entity_poly.pdbx_seq_one_letter_code
_entity_poly.pdbx_strand_id
1 'polypeptide(L)'
;QPKHIRYLYLWKKYLKYLKPFNNARREMSRWHLLTDGRQNEDFFWSDRAIRYHPGFRVAPVEVGLRFAFEAAPRLCFALNDYQLPFGCHAWARYDRAFWEPYLLKESC
;
A
#
# COMPACT_ATOMS: atom_id res chain seq x y z
N GLN A 1 9.34 -12.60 34.77
CA GLN A 1 9.05 -13.73 33.86
C GLN A 1 10.30 -14.60 33.69
N PRO A 2 10.20 -15.94 33.67
CA PRO A 2 11.37 -16.81 33.79
C PRO A 2 12.24 -16.80 32.51
N LYS A 3 13.54 -16.57 32.66
CA LYS A 3 14.50 -16.44 31.54
C LYS A 3 14.61 -17.70 30.66
N HIS A 4 14.29 -18.89 31.19
CA HIS A 4 14.40 -20.17 30.48
C HIS A 4 13.37 -20.34 29.35
N ILE A 5 12.17 -19.78 29.50
CA ILE A 5 11.11 -19.84 28.47
C ILE A 5 11.55 -19.12 27.20
N ARG A 6 12.34 -18.05 27.34
CA ARG A 6 12.85 -17.25 26.22
C ARG A 6 13.74 -18.08 25.28
N TYR A 7 14.51 -19.04 25.81
CA TYR A 7 15.39 -19.90 25.00
C TYR A 7 14.63 -20.96 24.20
N LEU A 8 13.52 -21.48 24.72
CA LEU A 8 12.68 -22.47 24.03
C LEU A 8 12.08 -21.96 22.71
N TYR A 9 11.92 -20.65 22.54
CA TYR A 9 11.39 -20.04 21.32
C TYR A 9 12.47 -19.41 20.42
N LEU A 10 13.74 -19.42 20.84
CA LEU A 10 14.83 -18.86 20.04
C LEU A 10 14.99 -19.60 18.71
N TRP A 11 14.95 -20.93 18.70
CA TRP A 11 15.05 -21.69 17.44
C TRP A 11 13.92 -21.36 16.46
N LYS A 12 12.68 -21.16 16.94
CA LYS A 12 11.56 -20.68 16.11
C LYS A 12 11.80 -19.26 15.57
N LYS A 13 12.46 -18.40 16.35
CA LYS A 13 12.90 -17.07 15.90
C LYS A 13 13.93 -17.20 14.77
N TYR A 14 14.91 -18.10 14.89
CA TYR A 14 15.93 -18.32 13.86
C TYR A 14 15.40 -19.03 12.60
N LEU A 15 14.41 -19.93 12.73
CA LEU A 15 13.73 -20.55 11.59
C LEU A 15 13.08 -19.54 10.64
N LYS A 16 12.61 -18.39 11.15
CA LYS A 16 12.05 -17.31 10.32
C LYS A 16 13.08 -16.64 9.41
N TYR A 17 14.38 -16.83 9.65
CA TYR A 17 15.45 -16.33 8.78
C TYR A 17 15.86 -17.35 7.72
N LEU A 18 15.37 -18.60 7.79
CA LEU A 18 15.53 -19.56 6.71
C LEU A 18 14.60 -19.19 5.55
N LYS A 19 15.19 -18.92 4.38
CA LYS A 19 14.51 -18.57 3.11
C LYS A 19 13.24 -19.38 2.78
N PRO A 20 13.16 -20.72 2.97
CA PRO A 20 11.91 -21.46 2.69
C PRO A 20 10.73 -21.09 3.58
N PHE A 21 10.97 -20.49 4.76
CA PHE A 21 9.93 -20.01 5.68
C PHE A 21 9.64 -18.51 5.53
N ASN A 22 10.47 -17.78 4.78
CA ASN A 22 10.41 -16.34 4.58
C ASN A 22 10.40 -16.02 3.09
N ASN A 23 9.29 -16.37 2.42
CA ASN A 23 9.09 -16.16 0.98
C ASN A 23 7.89 -15.21 0.75
N ALA A 24 8.10 -14.18 -0.08
CA ALA A 24 7.08 -13.20 -0.44
C ALA A 24 5.79 -13.85 -0.95
N ARG A 25 5.89 -14.86 -1.82
CA ARG A 25 4.75 -15.59 -2.38
C ARG A 25 3.90 -16.26 -1.29
N ARG A 26 4.54 -16.77 -0.24
CA ARG A 26 3.87 -17.45 0.87
C ARG A 26 3.20 -16.47 1.83
N GLU A 27 3.80 -15.31 2.07
CA GLU A 27 3.14 -14.25 2.86
C GLU A 27 1.97 -13.65 2.06
N MET A 28 2.17 -13.36 0.78
CA MET A 28 1.14 -12.83 -0.11
C MET A 28 -0.07 -13.77 -0.22
N SER A 29 0.15 -15.08 -0.34
CA SER A 29 -0.96 -16.06 -0.40
C SER A 29 -1.79 -16.12 0.88
N ARG A 30 -1.36 -15.48 1.98
CA ARG A 30 -2.08 -15.37 3.25
C ARG A 30 -2.48 -13.94 3.58
N TRP A 31 -2.13 -12.97 2.73
CA TRP A 31 -2.32 -11.53 2.99
C TRP A 31 -3.79 -11.16 3.11
N HIS A 32 -4.64 -11.77 2.29
CA HIS A 32 -6.09 -11.60 2.34
C HIS A 32 -6.74 -12.10 3.64
N LEU A 33 -6.02 -12.88 4.47
CA LEU A 33 -6.51 -13.39 5.75
C LEU A 33 -6.28 -12.42 6.92
N LEU A 34 -5.63 -11.27 6.68
CA LEU A 34 -5.48 -10.24 7.70
C LEU A 34 -6.87 -9.73 8.13
N THR A 35 -7.03 -9.46 9.43
CA THR A 35 -8.29 -9.00 10.02
C THR A 35 -8.30 -7.50 10.35
N ASP A 36 -7.22 -6.79 10.00
CA ASP A 36 -6.97 -5.40 10.36
C ASP A 36 -7.36 -4.39 9.26
N GLY A 37 -8.03 -4.84 8.20
CA GLY A 37 -8.45 -4.00 7.08
C GLY A 37 -7.38 -3.73 6.03
N ARG A 38 -6.18 -4.33 6.15
CA ARG A 38 -5.06 -4.13 5.21
C ARG A 38 -4.93 -5.24 4.19
N GLN A 39 -6.04 -5.86 3.79
CA GLN A 39 -6.03 -7.00 2.87
C GLN A 39 -5.66 -6.60 1.44
N ASN A 40 -5.74 -5.31 1.08
CA ASN A 40 -5.33 -4.83 -0.24
C ASN A 40 -3.84 -5.10 -0.48
N GLU A 41 -3.53 -5.52 -1.70
CA GLU A 41 -2.17 -5.88 -2.11
C GLU A 41 -1.19 -4.68 -2.00
N ASP A 42 -1.67 -3.46 -2.22
CA ASP A 42 -0.87 -2.24 -2.11
C ASP A 42 -0.26 -2.07 -0.71
N PHE A 43 -0.95 -2.52 0.35
CA PHE A 43 -0.39 -2.52 1.70
C PHE A 43 0.78 -3.50 1.83
N PHE A 44 0.70 -4.66 1.17
CA PHE A 44 1.83 -5.59 1.14
C PHE A 44 3.03 -4.95 0.46
N TRP A 45 2.84 -4.37 -0.73
CA TRP A 45 3.94 -3.80 -1.49
C TRP A 45 4.54 -2.58 -0.79
N SER A 46 3.73 -1.80 -0.07
CA SER A 46 4.19 -0.63 0.66
C SER A 46 4.90 -0.96 1.98
N ASP A 47 4.46 -1.97 2.74
CA ASP A 47 5.01 -2.30 4.07
C ASP A 47 5.99 -3.49 4.05
N ARG A 48 5.70 -4.54 3.28
CA ARG A 48 6.40 -5.84 3.37
C ARG A 48 7.43 -6.08 2.29
N ALA A 49 7.29 -5.47 1.11
CA ALA A 49 8.16 -5.78 -0.02
C ALA A 49 9.66 -5.58 0.28
N ILE A 50 10.01 -4.54 1.04
CA ILE A 50 11.40 -4.23 1.45
C ILE A 50 12.05 -5.39 2.20
N ARG A 51 11.27 -6.17 2.97
CA ARG A 51 11.77 -7.34 3.71
C ARG A 51 12.28 -8.44 2.77
N TYR A 52 11.68 -8.56 1.59
CA TYR A 52 12.01 -9.59 0.61
C TYR A 52 12.98 -9.08 -0.46
N HIS A 53 12.90 -7.80 -0.77
CA HIS A 53 13.78 -7.14 -1.72
C HIS A 53 14.28 -5.81 -1.11
N PRO A 54 15.49 -5.80 -0.50
CA PRO A 54 16.03 -4.60 0.14
C PRO A 54 16.22 -3.40 -0.80
N GLY A 55 16.27 -3.65 -2.12
CA GLY A 55 16.35 -2.61 -3.15
C GLY A 55 14.99 -2.03 -3.57
N PHE A 56 13.88 -2.60 -3.08
CA PHE A 56 12.54 -2.10 -3.37
C PHE A 56 12.35 -0.72 -2.73
N ARG A 57 11.84 0.24 -3.50
CA ARG A 57 11.63 1.61 -3.05
C ARG A 57 10.17 1.99 -3.25
N VAL A 58 9.57 2.52 -2.20
CA VAL A 58 8.25 3.14 -2.25
C VAL A 58 8.43 4.61 -2.62
N ALA A 59 7.61 5.11 -3.53
CA ALA A 59 7.66 6.51 -3.91
C ALA A 59 7.29 7.42 -2.71
N PRO A 60 7.95 8.57 -2.54
CA PRO A 60 7.50 9.60 -1.61
C PRO A 60 6.07 10.03 -1.91
N VAL A 61 5.35 10.52 -0.89
CA VAL A 61 3.93 10.91 -1.02
C VAL A 61 3.75 11.96 -2.11
N GLU A 62 4.67 12.92 -2.22
CA GLU A 62 4.65 13.99 -3.21
C GLU A 62 4.77 13.47 -4.64
N VAL A 63 5.52 12.37 -4.84
CA VAL A 63 5.60 11.69 -6.14
C VAL A 63 4.31 10.93 -6.43
N GLY A 64 3.74 10.25 -5.41
CA GLY A 64 2.46 9.55 -5.53
C GLY A 64 1.29 10.47 -5.85
N LEU A 65 1.23 11.66 -5.23
CA LEU A 65 0.23 12.68 -5.49
C LEU A 65 0.26 13.16 -6.94
N ARG A 66 1.44 13.32 -7.54
CA ARG A 66 1.54 13.64 -8.97
C ARG A 66 1.12 12.49 -9.88
N PHE A 67 1.14 11.25 -9.40
CA PHE A 67 0.80 10.07 -10.18
C PHE A 67 -0.71 9.83 -10.25
N ALA A 68 -1.38 9.64 -9.11
CA ALA A 68 -2.82 9.34 -9.13
C ALA A 68 -3.56 9.71 -7.84
N PHE A 69 -4.83 10.08 -8.00
CA PHE A 69 -5.79 10.25 -6.90
C PHE A 69 -6.85 9.15 -6.92
N GLU A 70 -7.40 8.82 -5.76
CA GLU A 70 -8.50 7.85 -5.63
C GLU A 70 -9.56 8.34 -4.61
N ALA A 71 -9.47 7.95 -3.34
CA ALA A 71 -10.58 8.04 -2.39
C ALA A 71 -10.87 9.46 -1.86
N ALA A 72 -9.86 10.33 -1.81
CA ALA A 72 -9.96 11.68 -1.25
C ALA A 72 -9.41 12.74 -2.22
N PRO A 73 -9.96 12.88 -3.43
CA PRO A 73 -9.33 13.65 -4.50
C PRO A 73 -9.19 15.14 -4.19
N ARG A 74 -10.10 15.73 -3.40
CA ARG A 74 -9.98 17.14 -2.96
C ARG A 74 -8.80 17.36 -2.02
N LEU A 75 -8.58 16.45 -1.08
CA LEU A 75 -7.43 16.51 -0.17
C LEU A 75 -6.14 16.33 -0.96
N CYS A 76 -6.09 15.31 -1.81
CA CYS A 76 -4.93 15.07 -2.67
C CYS A 76 -4.65 16.26 -3.59
N PHE A 77 -5.68 16.92 -4.13
CA PHE A 77 -5.55 18.12 -4.95
C PHE A 77 -4.94 19.28 -4.16
N ALA A 78 -5.42 19.54 -2.95
CA ALA A 78 -4.86 20.56 -2.07
C ALA A 78 -3.40 20.25 -1.68
N LEU A 79 -3.06 18.98 -1.44
CA LEU A 79 -1.69 18.54 -1.14
C LEU A 79 -0.77 18.52 -2.36
N ASN A 80 -1.33 18.51 -3.57
CA ASN A 80 -0.60 18.52 -4.84
C ASN A 80 -0.59 19.92 -5.47
N ASP A 81 -0.54 20.97 -4.64
CA ASP A 81 -0.49 22.38 -5.06
C ASP A 81 -1.62 22.79 -6.02
N TYR A 82 -2.82 22.21 -5.82
CA TYR A 82 -3.98 22.40 -6.70
C TYR A 82 -3.68 22.05 -8.17
N GLN A 83 -2.83 21.04 -8.39
CA GLN A 83 -2.57 20.45 -9.69
C GLN A 83 -3.23 19.07 -9.79
N LEU A 84 -3.79 18.77 -10.96
CA LEU A 84 -4.33 17.44 -11.24
C LEU A 84 -3.19 16.42 -11.36
N PRO A 85 -3.41 15.17 -10.92
CA PRO A 85 -2.45 14.10 -11.07
C PRO A 85 -2.44 13.59 -12.52
N PHE A 86 -1.47 12.73 -12.85
CA PHE A 86 -1.47 12.04 -14.14
C PHE A 86 -2.70 11.13 -14.34
N GLY A 87 -3.20 10.48 -13.28
CA GLY A 87 -4.31 9.53 -13.35
C GLY A 87 -5.36 9.68 -12.25
N CYS A 88 -6.54 9.11 -12.48
CA CYS A 88 -7.59 8.98 -11.47
C CYS A 88 -8.05 7.52 -11.41
N HIS A 89 -8.22 6.98 -10.21
CA HIS A 89 -8.75 5.64 -9.99
C HIS A 89 -10.16 5.70 -9.39
N ALA A 90 -11.05 4.85 -9.89
CA ALA A 90 -12.43 4.72 -9.40
C ALA A 90 -13.17 6.06 -9.25
N TRP A 91 -12.91 7.02 -10.15
CA TRP A 91 -13.40 8.41 -10.06
C TRP A 91 -14.92 8.54 -9.93
N ALA A 92 -15.68 7.64 -10.58
CA ALA A 92 -17.15 7.63 -10.50
C ALA A 92 -17.66 7.19 -9.11
N ARG A 93 -16.85 6.43 -8.36
CA ARG A 93 -17.16 5.97 -7.00
C ARG A 93 -16.74 7.00 -5.96
N TYR A 94 -15.60 7.67 -6.15
CA TYR A 94 -15.00 8.57 -5.18
C TYR A 94 -15.06 10.03 -5.65
N ASP A 95 -15.98 10.79 -5.02
CA ASP A 95 -16.21 12.22 -5.25
C ASP A 95 -16.38 12.55 -6.75
N ARG A 96 -17.40 11.94 -7.35
CA ARG A 96 -17.75 12.13 -8.76
C ARG A 96 -17.85 13.61 -9.15
N ALA A 97 -18.44 14.44 -8.29
CA ALA A 97 -18.60 15.88 -8.52
C ALA A 97 -17.26 16.63 -8.61
N PHE A 98 -16.20 16.15 -7.95
CA PHE A 98 -14.85 16.70 -8.16
C PHE A 98 -14.33 16.38 -9.57
N TRP A 99 -14.56 15.16 -10.05
CA TRP A 99 -13.96 14.66 -11.30
C TRP A 99 -14.70 15.05 -12.57
N GLU A 100 -16.03 15.15 -12.51
CA GLU A 100 -16.87 15.41 -13.69
C GLU A 100 -16.41 16.63 -14.50
N PRO A 101 -16.10 17.81 -13.91
CA PRO A 101 -15.64 18.97 -14.67
C PRO A 101 -14.33 18.74 -15.45
N TYR A 102 -13.51 17.78 -15.04
CA TYR A 102 -12.21 17.50 -15.65
C TYR A 102 -12.26 16.35 -16.66
N LEU A 103 -13.18 15.39 -16.48
CA LEU A 103 -13.25 14.17 -17.28
C LEU A 103 -14.38 14.20 -18.32
N LEU A 104 -15.50 14.82 -17.98
CA LEU A 104 -16.65 14.94 -18.87
C LEU A 104 -16.63 16.36 -19.42
N LYS A 105 -16.16 16.51 -20.66
CA LYS A 105 -16.41 17.76 -21.39
C LYS A 105 -17.91 17.90 -21.59
N GLU A 106 -18.44 19.09 -21.31
CA GLU A 106 -19.69 19.48 -21.96
C GLU A 106 -19.42 19.51 -23.47
N SER A 107 -20.04 18.60 -24.20
CA SER A 107 -20.15 18.72 -25.65
C SER A 107 -20.97 19.96 -25.94
N CYS A 108 -20.30 21.03 -26.39
CA CYS A 108 -20.96 22.13 -27.11
C CYS A 108 -21.64 21.59 -28.36
#